data_AF-A0A814GTG5-F1
#
_entry.id   AF-A0A814GTG5-F1
#
_cell.length_a   1.000
_cell.length_b   1.000
_cell.length_c   1.000
_cell.angle_alpha   90.00
_cell.angle_beta   90.00
_cell.angle_gamma   90.00
#
_symmetry.space_group_name_H-M   'P 1'
#
loop_
_entity.id
_entity.type
_entity.pdbx_description
1 polymer ?
#
loop_
_entity_poly.entity_id
_entity_poly.type
_entity_poly.pdbx_seq_one_letter_code
_entity_poly.pdbx_strand_id
1 'polypeptide(L)'
;MIFNRDSLNRIRMNTIKSQLVYFPIIFSLYDNFFINQTKHNDYFNSINSDMGYWRHFGYGMFSIYKSDFDRIGGFNKKFIGWGQEDYELFSRIKASNLSIMRTTDQGLVHLFHKFDCDSSKTSIQITSCRKSKARTVASQRVLTNLIYSKIYSNLTF
;
A
#
# COMPACT_ATOMS: atom_id res chain seq x y z
N MET A 1 8.49 5.71 -2.26
CA MET A 1 7.70 5.46 -3.48
C MET A 1 8.58 5.70 -4.68
N ILE A 2 8.44 4.90 -5.73
CA ILE A 2 8.96 5.16 -7.07
C ILE A 2 7.81 5.07 -8.07
N PHE A 3 7.90 5.85 -9.15
CA PHE A 3 6.91 5.80 -10.20
C PHE A 3 7.52 5.95 -11.59
N ASN A 4 6.79 5.53 -12.62
CA ASN A 4 7.18 5.72 -14.02
C ASN A 4 6.19 6.63 -14.77
N ARG A 5 6.52 6.94 -16.03
CA ARG A 5 5.71 7.80 -16.90
C ARG A 5 4.30 7.26 -17.10
N ASP A 6 4.13 5.94 -17.17
CA ASP A 6 2.83 5.33 -17.42
C ASP A 6 1.87 5.53 -16.25
N SER A 7 2.37 5.58 -15.01
CA SER A 7 1.54 5.93 -13.85
C SER A 7 1.02 7.36 -13.94
N LEU A 8 1.86 8.31 -14.37
CA LEU A 8 1.41 9.69 -14.57
C LEU A 8 0.33 9.77 -15.66
N ASN A 9 0.48 9.00 -16.73
CA ASN A 9 -0.54 8.91 -17.78
C ASN A 9 -1.84 8.32 -17.23
N ARG A 10 -1.79 7.22 -16.46
CA ARG A 10 -2.98 6.62 -15.82
C ARG A 10 -3.65 7.58 -14.86
N ILE A 11 -2.89 8.31 -14.04
CA ILE A 11 -3.43 9.33 -13.14
C ILE A 11 -4.20 10.40 -13.93
N ARG A 12 -3.59 10.93 -15.00
CA ARG A 12 -4.22 11.95 -15.85
C ARG A 12 -5.48 11.45 -16.55
N MET A 13 -5.46 10.22 -17.08
CA MET A 13 -6.59 9.65 -17.81
C MET A 13 -7.75 9.23 -16.89
N ASN A 14 -7.47 8.88 -15.63
CA ASN A 14 -8.48 8.37 -14.69
C ASN A 14 -8.90 9.37 -13.61
N THR A 15 -8.55 10.65 -13.77
CA THR A 15 -9.01 11.73 -12.88
C THR A 15 -9.79 12.72 -13.72
N ILE A 16 -11.12 12.80 -13.54
CA ILE A 16 -12.01 13.64 -14.36
C ILE A 16 -12.86 14.51 -13.43
N LYS A 17 -12.83 15.82 -13.66
CA LYS A 17 -13.50 16.81 -12.81
C LYS A 17 -15.01 16.54 -12.75
N SER A 18 -15.54 16.53 -11.53
CA SER A 18 -16.94 16.23 -11.21
C SER A 18 -17.43 14.84 -11.63
N GLN A 19 -16.54 13.91 -12.02
CA GLN A 19 -16.94 12.60 -12.54
C GLN A 19 -16.15 11.45 -11.95
N LEU A 20 -14.81 11.48 -11.99
CA LEU A 20 -13.99 10.29 -11.74
C LEU A 20 -12.80 10.59 -10.82
N VAL A 21 -12.69 9.79 -9.77
CA VAL A 21 -11.55 9.77 -8.84
C VAL A 21 -10.75 8.50 -9.05
N TYR A 22 -9.43 8.63 -9.14
CA TYR A 22 -8.53 7.49 -9.30
C TYR A 22 -7.97 7.04 -7.95
N PHE A 23 -8.07 5.75 -7.65
CA PHE A 23 -7.51 5.13 -6.46
C PHE A 23 -6.61 3.95 -6.87
N PRO A 24 -5.33 4.19 -7.24
CA PRO A 24 -4.44 3.12 -7.67
C PRO A 24 -4.15 2.14 -6.52
N ILE A 25 -4.13 0.85 -6.85
CA ILE A 25 -3.60 -0.21 -5.99
C ILE A 25 -2.11 -0.33 -6.30
N ILE A 26 -1.27 0.08 -5.34
CA ILE A 26 0.19 0.12 -5.49
C ILE A 26 0.82 -1.23 -5.12
N PHE A 27 1.98 -1.52 -5.70
CA PHE A 27 2.79 -2.69 -5.33
C PHE A 27 3.72 -2.31 -4.17
N SER A 28 3.72 -3.08 -3.08
CA SER A 28 4.62 -2.85 -1.94
C SER A 28 5.65 -3.94 -1.86
N LEU A 29 6.93 -3.56 -1.88
CA LEU A 29 8.02 -4.49 -1.68
C LEU A 29 8.04 -4.98 -0.22
N TYR A 30 8.45 -6.24 -0.07
CA TYR A 30 8.79 -6.82 1.23
C TYR A 30 10.17 -6.32 1.71
N ASP A 31 10.50 -6.63 2.96
CA ASP A 31 11.81 -6.34 3.53
C ASP A 31 12.92 -7.03 2.71
N ASN A 32 13.87 -6.21 2.26
CA ASN A 32 15.01 -6.63 1.43
C ASN A 32 15.80 -7.78 2.05
N PHE A 33 15.80 -7.90 3.39
CA PHE A 33 16.42 -9.01 4.10
C PHE A 33 15.85 -10.37 3.67
N PHE A 34 14.55 -10.47 3.38
CA PHE A 34 13.89 -11.74 3.06
C PHE A 34 13.80 -12.06 1.57
N ILE A 35 13.90 -11.05 0.71
CA ILE A 35 13.71 -11.21 -0.74
C ILE A 35 15.03 -11.26 -1.54
N ASN A 36 16.18 -11.28 -0.83
CA ASN A 36 17.54 -11.36 -1.40
C ASN A 36 17.73 -10.45 -2.63
N GLN A 37 17.26 -9.20 -2.52
CA GLN A 37 17.23 -8.27 -3.63
C GLN A 37 18.65 -7.76 -3.92
N THR A 38 19.34 -8.37 -4.88
CA THR A 38 20.73 -8.02 -5.24
C THR A 38 20.82 -6.85 -6.23
N LYS A 39 19.72 -6.45 -6.88
CA LYS A 39 19.70 -5.38 -7.89
C LYS A 39 18.61 -4.36 -7.62
N HIS A 40 19.00 -3.28 -6.94
CA HIS A 40 18.18 -2.11 -6.62
C HIS A 40 17.68 -1.28 -7.81
N ASN A 41 17.81 -1.74 -9.06
CA ASN A 41 17.60 -0.90 -10.24
C ASN A 41 16.45 -1.36 -11.16
N ASP A 42 15.81 -2.50 -10.90
CA ASP A 42 14.74 -3.01 -11.77
C ASP A 42 13.46 -3.38 -11.02
N TYR A 43 12.93 -2.43 -10.25
CA TYR A 43 11.74 -2.64 -9.44
C TYR A 43 10.47 -2.88 -10.27
N PHE A 44 10.39 -2.32 -11.48
CA PHE A 44 9.20 -2.45 -12.33
C PHE A 44 9.12 -3.80 -13.04
N ASN A 45 10.26 -4.39 -13.44
CA ASN A 45 10.25 -5.75 -14.01
C ASN A 45 10.30 -6.84 -12.93
N SER A 46 10.51 -6.47 -11.66
CA SER A 46 10.57 -7.40 -10.53
C SER A 46 9.22 -7.60 -9.80
N ILE A 47 8.10 -7.20 -10.40
CA ILE A 47 6.77 -7.35 -9.79
C ILE A 47 6.35 -8.83 -9.83
N ASN A 48 6.45 -9.51 -8.69
CA ASN A 48 5.93 -10.86 -8.49
C ASN A 48 5.59 -11.10 -7.00
N SER A 49 4.90 -12.20 -6.71
CA SER A 49 4.40 -12.52 -5.37
C SER A 49 5.47 -12.75 -4.31
N ASP A 50 6.73 -12.95 -4.68
CA ASP A 50 7.82 -13.13 -3.72
C ASP A 50 8.55 -11.84 -3.39
N MET A 51 8.45 -10.84 -4.26
CA MET A 51 9.11 -9.54 -4.07
C MET A 51 8.24 -8.56 -3.28
N GLY A 52 6.93 -8.76 -3.31
CA GLY A 52 5.99 -7.84 -2.69
C GLY A 52 4.54 -8.27 -2.87
N TYR A 53 3.63 -7.34 -2.60
CA TYR A 53 2.20 -7.57 -2.72
C TYR A 53 1.45 -6.31 -3.15
N TRP A 54 0.31 -6.51 -3.82
CA TRP A 54 -0.62 -5.44 -4.14
C TRP A 54 -1.37 -4.99 -2.89
N ARG A 55 -1.29 -3.69 -2.55
CA ARG A 55 -1.98 -3.12 -1.40
C ARG A 55 -3.46 -2.88 -1.70
N HIS A 56 -4.25 -3.95 -1.77
CA HIS A 56 -5.71 -3.86 -1.95
C HIS A 56 -6.40 -3.10 -0.81
N PHE A 57 -5.76 -3.09 0.37
CA PHE A 57 -6.14 -2.29 1.53
C PHE A 57 -5.29 -1.00 1.64
N GLY A 58 -5.89 0.05 2.19
CA GLY A 58 -5.30 1.39 2.23
C GLY A 58 -5.79 2.24 1.05
N TYR A 59 -6.19 3.46 1.36
CA TYR A 59 -6.82 4.39 0.44
C TYR A 59 -6.08 5.73 0.36
N GLY A 60 -4.95 5.86 1.06
CA GLY A 60 -4.15 7.08 1.08
C GLY A 60 -3.53 7.47 -0.27
N MET A 61 -3.49 6.56 -1.25
CA MET A 61 -3.07 6.87 -2.62
C MET A 61 -4.29 7.08 -3.51
N PHE A 62 -4.50 8.32 -3.94
CA PHE A 62 -5.59 8.70 -4.84
C PHE A 62 -5.26 9.96 -5.63
N SER A 63 -6.02 10.20 -6.69
CA SER A 63 -5.99 11.44 -7.47
C SER A 63 -7.41 11.93 -7.69
N ILE A 64 -7.65 13.20 -7.37
CA ILE A 64 -8.94 13.88 -7.41
C ILE A 64 -8.70 15.33 -7.86
N TYR A 65 -9.66 15.93 -8.58
CA TYR A 65 -9.60 17.36 -8.83
C TYR A 65 -9.77 18.15 -7.53
N LYS A 66 -8.99 19.22 -7.35
CA LYS A 66 -9.07 20.08 -6.16
C LYS A 66 -10.50 20.55 -5.86
N SER A 67 -11.24 20.98 -6.87
CA SER A 67 -12.63 21.43 -6.71
C SER A 67 -13.56 20.34 -6.17
N ASP A 68 -13.31 19.08 -6.55
CA ASP A 68 -14.12 17.95 -6.08
C ASP A 68 -13.74 17.57 -4.66
N PHE A 69 -12.44 17.60 -4.35
CA PHE A 69 -11.92 17.39 -2.99
C PHE A 69 -12.45 18.44 -2.00
N ASP A 70 -12.47 19.71 -2.40
CA ASP A 70 -13.03 20.78 -1.59
C ASP A 70 -14.55 20.58 -1.42
N ARG A 71 -15.26 20.23 -2.49
CA ARG A 71 -16.73 20.00 -2.46
C ARG A 71 -17.14 18.86 -1.54
N ILE A 72 -16.33 17.80 -1.42
CA ILE A 72 -16.58 16.71 -0.47
C ILE A 72 -16.13 17.04 0.97
N GLY A 73 -15.51 18.21 1.19
CA GLY A 73 -15.08 18.69 2.52
C GLY A 73 -13.63 18.36 2.90
N GLY A 74 -12.81 17.92 1.95
CA GLY A 74 -11.41 17.55 2.16
C GLY A 74 -11.20 16.42 3.17
N PHE A 75 -10.06 16.39 3.86
CA PHE A 75 -9.79 15.45 4.95
C PHE A 75 -10.50 15.86 6.23
N ASN A 76 -11.02 14.87 6.97
CA ASN A 76 -11.55 15.08 8.30
C ASN A 76 -10.41 15.25 9.32
N LYS A 77 -10.24 16.47 9.84
CA LYS A 77 -9.16 16.84 10.77
C LYS A 77 -9.35 16.30 12.19
N LYS A 78 -10.45 15.58 12.48
CA LYS A 78 -10.67 14.93 13.78
C LYS A 78 -9.83 13.67 13.97
N PHE A 79 -9.35 13.07 12.87
CA PHE A 79 -8.42 11.94 12.96
C PHE A 79 -7.03 12.47 13.31
N ILE A 80 -6.60 12.17 14.53
CA ILE A 80 -5.29 12.55 15.06
C ILE A 80 -4.41 11.31 15.18
N GLY A 81 -3.18 11.41 14.66
CA GLY A 81 -2.26 10.29 14.57
C GLY A 81 -2.54 9.42 13.36
N TRP A 82 -2.21 8.14 13.45
CA TRP A 82 -2.22 7.23 12.30
C TRP A 82 -3.55 6.50 12.19
N GLY A 83 -4.13 6.48 10.98
CA GLY A 83 -5.21 5.59 10.56
C GLY A 83 -6.60 6.21 10.53
N GLN A 84 -7.46 5.58 9.71
CA GLN A 84 -8.88 5.89 9.45
C GLN A 84 -9.14 7.10 8.56
N GLU A 85 -8.20 8.04 8.43
CA GLU A 85 -8.40 9.27 7.65
C GLU A 85 -8.61 8.99 6.16
N ASP A 86 -7.88 8.01 5.63
CA ASP A 86 -7.93 7.61 4.23
C ASP A 86 -9.20 6.82 3.90
N TYR A 87 -9.56 5.89 4.78
CA TYR A 87 -10.78 5.10 4.67
C TYR A 87 -12.04 5.97 4.79
N GLU A 88 -12.03 6.95 5.70
CA GLU A 88 -13.15 7.87 5.87
C GLU A 88 -13.34 8.75 4.63
N LEU A 89 -12.25 9.31 4.08
CA LEU A 89 -12.29 10.07 2.83
C LEU A 89 -12.82 9.21 1.67
N PHE A 90 -12.29 7.99 1.51
CA PHE A 90 -12.75 7.06 0.48
C PHE A 90 -14.25 6.76 0.63
N SER A 91 -14.73 6.54 1.85
CA SER A 91 -16.14 6.26 2.14
C SER A 91 -17.04 7.45 1.77
N ARG A 92 -16.62 8.69 2.05
CA ARG A 92 -17.35 9.89 1.63
C ARG A 92 -17.38 10.06 0.11
N ILE A 93 -16.27 9.81 -0.58
CA ILE A 93 -16.23 9.86 -2.05
C ILE A 93 -17.19 8.81 -2.62
N LYS A 94 -17.18 7.58 -2.08
CA LYS A 94 -18.09 6.50 -2.48
C LYS A 94 -19.57 6.86 -2.27
N ALA A 95 -19.90 7.64 -1.24
CA ALA A 95 -21.25 8.11 -0.96
C ALA A 95 -21.65 9.37 -1.74
N SER A 96 -20.75 9.95 -2.54
CA SER A 96 -20.99 11.14 -3.34
C SER A 96 -21.42 10.79 -4.77
N ASN A 97 -21.64 11.81 -5.62
CA ASN A 97 -21.91 11.63 -7.04
C ASN A 97 -20.66 11.35 -7.90
N LEU A 98 -19.49 11.14 -7.28
CA LEU A 98 -18.25 10.82 -7.99
C LEU A 98 -18.11 9.30 -8.19
N SER A 99 -17.71 8.90 -9.38
CA SER A 99 -17.29 7.53 -9.67
C SER A 99 -15.86 7.28 -9.19
N ILE A 100 -15.57 6.02 -8.85
CA ILE A 100 -14.26 5.59 -8.39
C ILE A 100 -13.67 4.58 -9.37
N MET A 101 -12.49 4.88 -9.91
CA MET A 101 -11.64 3.92 -10.61
C MET A 101 -10.58 3.37 -9.66
N ARG A 102 -10.65 2.08 -9.31
CA ARG A 102 -9.67 1.42 -8.44
C ARG A 102 -9.12 0.17 -9.12
N THR A 103 -7.85 0.24 -9.52
CA THR A 103 -7.15 -0.86 -10.20
C THR A 103 -5.67 -0.85 -9.85
N THR A 104 -4.95 -1.94 -10.11
CA THR A 104 -3.50 -2.03 -9.94
C THR A 104 -2.77 -1.06 -10.86
N ASP A 105 -1.71 -0.45 -10.34
CA ASP A 105 -0.79 0.39 -11.11
C ASP A 105 0.63 -0.16 -10.98
N GLN A 106 1.08 -0.88 -12.00
CA GLN A 106 2.43 -1.47 -12.07
C GLN A 106 3.55 -0.45 -12.11
N GLY A 107 3.25 0.78 -12.50
CA GLY A 107 4.23 1.85 -12.43
C GLY A 107 4.29 2.50 -11.05
N LEU A 108 3.53 2.07 -10.03
CA LEU A 108 3.59 2.61 -8.67
C LEU A 108 4.09 1.57 -7.68
N VAL A 109 5.35 1.71 -7.26
CA VAL A 109 6.00 0.80 -6.32
C VAL A 109 6.36 1.52 -5.01
N HIS A 110 5.90 0.97 -3.89
CA HIS A 110 6.31 1.34 -2.55
C HIS A 110 7.55 0.54 -2.17
N LEU A 111 8.69 1.22 -2.15
CA LEU A 111 9.94 0.66 -1.64
C LEU A 111 9.80 0.38 -0.15
N PHE A 112 10.28 -0.79 0.27
CA PHE A 112 10.32 -1.12 1.69
C PHE A 112 11.21 -0.14 2.45
N HIS A 113 10.73 0.28 3.62
CA HIS A 113 11.51 0.98 4.61
C HIS A 113 11.11 0.46 5.99
N LYS A 114 12.07 0.43 6.92
CA LYS A 114 11.77 0.06 8.31
C LYS A 114 10.89 1.14 8.94
N PHE A 115 10.00 0.71 9.81
CA PHE A 115 9.17 1.58 10.64
C PHE A 115 8.84 0.87 11.96
N ASP A 116 8.65 1.67 13.00
CA ASP A 116 8.34 1.18 14.34
C ASP A 116 6.94 1.56 14.79
N CYS A 117 6.34 0.67 15.56
CA CYS A 117 5.02 0.89 16.12
C CYS A 117 5.17 1.54 17.48
N ASP A 118 5.01 2.87 17.49
CA ASP A 118 5.05 3.70 18.68
C ASP A 118 4.08 3.19 19.76
N SER A 119 4.65 2.79 20.90
CA SER A 119 3.91 2.23 22.04
C SER A 119 3.06 3.26 22.79
N SER A 120 3.26 4.56 22.56
CA SER A 120 2.43 5.62 23.13
C SER A 120 1.08 5.79 22.42
N LYS A 121 0.88 5.12 21.27
CA LYS A 121 -0.37 5.16 20.51
C LYS A 121 -1.47 4.32 21.16
N THR A 122 -2.71 4.54 20.72
CA THR A 122 -3.85 3.73 21.17
C THR A 122 -3.67 2.25 20.81
N SER A 123 -4.31 1.35 21.56
CA SER A 123 -4.26 -0.11 21.31
C SER A 123 -4.65 -0.48 19.87
N ILE A 124 -5.63 0.21 19.30
CA ILE A 124 -6.10 0.05 17.92
C ILE A 124 -5.01 0.45 16.92
N GLN A 125 -4.35 1.60 17.14
CA GLN A 125 -3.27 2.09 16.28
C GLN A 125 -2.05 1.18 16.35
N ILE A 126 -1.62 0.75 17.54
CA ILE A 126 -0.51 -0.19 17.72
C ILE A 126 -0.80 -1.50 16.99
N THR A 127 -2.00 -2.07 17.20
CA THR A 127 -2.42 -3.32 16.55
C THR A 127 -2.38 -3.20 15.04
N SER A 128 -2.88 -2.09 14.51
CA SER A 128 -2.94 -1.86 13.06
C SER A 128 -1.56 -1.61 12.44
N CYS A 129 -0.67 -0.93 13.17
CA CYS A 129 0.74 -0.80 12.80
C CYS A 129 1.44 -2.18 12.78
N ARG A 130 1.28 -2.98 13.83
CA ARG A 130 1.87 -4.32 13.92
C ARG A 130 1.38 -5.24 12.80
N LYS A 131 0.09 -5.20 12.46
CA LYS A 131 -0.48 -5.90 11.30
C LYS A 131 0.14 -5.44 9.98
N SER A 132 0.37 -4.14 9.83
CA SER A 132 1.03 -3.60 8.64
C SER A 132 2.49 -4.06 8.56
N LYS A 133 3.23 -4.02 9.67
CA LYS A 133 4.63 -4.49 9.77
C LYS A 133 4.77 -5.98 9.47
N ALA A 134 3.85 -6.81 9.99
CA ALA A 134 3.85 -8.26 9.71
C ALA A 134 3.67 -8.56 8.21
N ARG A 135 2.87 -7.76 7.49
CA ARG A 135 2.65 -7.93 6.05
C ARG A 135 3.83 -7.51 5.20
N THR A 136 4.76 -6.70 5.71
CA THR A 136 5.93 -6.25 4.95
C THR A 136 7.13 -7.18 5.07
N VAL A 137 7.02 -8.28 5.83
CA VAL A 137 8.15 -9.19 6.07
C VAL A 137 8.55 -9.96 4.83
N ALA A 138 7.68 -10.83 4.32
CA ALA A 138 7.90 -11.65 3.12
C ALA A 138 6.59 -12.29 2.64
N SER A 139 6.63 -12.96 1.49
CA SER A 139 5.49 -13.76 1.00
C SER A 139 5.23 -14.96 1.91
N GLN A 140 3.98 -15.45 1.93
CA GLN A 140 3.64 -16.64 2.70
C GLN A 140 4.52 -17.83 2.31
N ARG A 141 4.79 -17.99 1.00
CA ARG A 141 5.69 -19.03 0.47
C ARG A 141 7.10 -18.94 1.07
N VAL A 142 7.69 -17.73 1.06
CA VAL A 142 9.03 -17.50 1.62
C VAL A 142 9.04 -17.78 3.12
N LEU A 143 8.06 -17.29 3.87
CA LEU A 143 7.95 -17.54 5.31
C LEU A 143 7.78 -19.04 5.62
N THR A 144 6.93 -19.75 4.89
CA THR A 144 6.75 -21.20 5.04
C THR A 144 8.05 -21.95 4.79
N ASN A 145 8.82 -21.59 3.75
CA ASN A 145 10.11 -22.22 3.48
C ASN A 145 11.14 -21.96 4.58
N LEU A 146 11.15 -20.75 5.16
CA LEU A 146 12.02 -20.41 6.29
C LEU A 146 11.64 -21.17 7.57
N ILE A 147 10.34 -21.35 7.82
CA ILE A 147 9.86 -22.13 8.95
C ILE A 147 10.17 -23.61 8.74
N TYR A 148 9.86 -24.14 7.54
CA TYR A 148 10.12 -25.52 7.16
C TYR A 148 11.61 -25.86 7.30
N SER A 149 12.49 -25.04 6.72
CA SER A 149 13.94 -25.25 6.84
C SER A 149 14.40 -25.27 8.29
N LYS A 150 13.89 -24.40 9.18
CA LYS A 150 14.23 -24.41 10.62
C LYS A 150 13.70 -25.62 11.38
N ILE A 151 12.50 -26.10 11.05
CA ILE A 151 11.90 -27.27 11.69
C ILE A 151 12.70 -28.52 11.29
N TYR A 152 13.00 -28.66 9.99
CA TYR A 152 13.59 -29.88 9.44
C TYR A 152 15.12 -29.87 9.36
N SER A 153 15.80 -28.73 9.51
CA SER A 153 17.27 -28.68 9.71
C SER A 153 17.70 -29.25 11.05
N ASN A 154 16.77 -29.37 12.01
CA ASN A 154 17.00 -30.01 13.30
C ASN A 154 16.66 -31.51 13.31
N LEU A 155 16.22 -32.04 12.17
CA LEU A 155 15.96 -33.46 11.94
C LEU A 155 17.04 -34.01 11.00
N THR A 156 18.26 -34.10 11.49
CA THR A 156 19.26 -34.99 10.89
C THR A 156 18.84 -36.42 11.19
N PHE A 157 18.46 -37.18 10.15
CA PHE A 157 18.45 -38.64 10.21
C PHE A 157 19.88 -39.17 10.14
#